data_AF-A0A3D5RZC5-F1
#
_entry.id   AF-A0A3D5RZC5-F1
#
_cell.length_a   1.000
_cell.length_b   1.000
_cell.length_c   1.000
_cell.angle_alpha   90.00
_cell.angle_beta   90.00
_cell.angle_gamma   90.00
#
_symmetry.space_group_name_H-M   'P 1'
#
loop_
_entity.id
_entity.type
_entity.pdbx_description
1 polymer ?
#
loop_
_entity_poly.entity_id
_entity_poly.type
_entity_poly.pdbx_seq_one_letter_code
_entity_poly.pdbx_strand_id
1 'polypeptide(L)'
;MKITRHQLRNIIREAMELDLEVGDVILTGKFKNKRKVVKNFGKDDLGQPTINGTKALTFRIEKLMPKDRWSKKSKEALEFAEKVDEVRITKRQLRRMIREALASQHC
;
A
#
# COMPACT_ATOMS: atom_id res chain seq x y z
N MET A 1 -9.47 8.38 -35.64
CA MET A 1 -8.01 8.62 -35.81
C MET A 1 -7.29 7.28 -35.82
N LYS A 2 -6.44 7.00 -36.81
CA LYS A 2 -5.58 5.81 -36.82
C LYS A 2 -4.18 6.22 -36.37
N ILE A 3 -3.77 5.78 -35.17
CA ILE A 3 -2.42 6.01 -34.64
C ILE A 3 -1.48 5.01 -35.31
N THR A 4 -0.34 5.49 -35.81
CA THR A 4 0.67 4.60 -36.41
C THR A 4 1.45 3.84 -35.35
N ARG A 5 1.99 2.66 -35.68
CA ARG A 5 2.81 1.84 -34.76
C ARG A 5 3.99 2.62 -34.16
N HIS A 6 4.58 3.53 -34.94
CA HIS A 6 5.70 4.34 -34.50
C HIS A 6 5.27 5.40 -33.48
N GLN A 7 4.16 6.11 -33.74
CA GLN A 7 3.58 7.07 -32.80
C GLN A 7 3.18 6.38 -31.48
N LEU A 8 2.58 5.19 -31.55
CA LEU A 8 2.22 4.42 -30.35
C LEU A 8 3.46 4.07 -29.50
N ARG A 9 4.55 3.64 -30.15
CA ARG A 9 5.81 3.31 -29.48
C ARG A 9 6.43 4.52 -28.78
N ASN A 10 6.34 5.70 -29.39
CA ASN A 10 6.87 6.93 -28.79
C ASN A 10 6.03 7.36 -27.58
N ILE A 11 4.70 7.30 -27.67
CA ILE A 11 3.80 7.59 -26.54
C ILE A 11 4.08 6.67 -25.35
N ILE A 12 4.27 5.38 -25.60
CA ILE A 12 4.57 4.41 -24.53
C ILE A 12 5.95 4.69 -23.90
N ARG A 13 6.95 5.09 -24.70
CA ARG A 13 8.29 5.43 -24.20
C ARG A 13 8.31 6.71 -23.37
N GLU A 14 7.45 7.67 -23.68
CA GLU A 14 7.32 8.94 -22.95
C GLU A 14 6.38 8.83 -21.75
N ALA A 15 5.68 7.71 -21.58
CA ALA A 15 4.82 7.48 -20.43
C ALA A 15 5.65 7.36 -19.15
N MET A 16 5.42 8.28 -18.22
CA MET A 16 5.93 8.16 -16.85
C MET A 16 4.96 7.32 -16.02
N GLU A 17 5.40 6.14 -15.60
CA GLU A 17 4.65 5.28 -14.68
C GLU A 17 4.93 5.67 -13.22
N LEU A 18 3.87 5.71 -12.42
CA LEU A 18 3.95 5.96 -10.98
C LEU A 18 3.31 4.78 -10.26
N ASP A 19 4.09 4.06 -9.45
CA ASP A 19 3.61 2.92 -8.64
C ASP A 19 2.73 3.43 -7.50
N LEU A 20 1.44 3.61 -7.77
CA LEU A 20 0.44 4.10 -6.84
C LEU A 20 -0.93 3.47 -7.12
N GLU A 21 -1.54 2.93 -6.08
CA GLU A 21 -2.87 2.33 -6.14
C GLU A 21 -3.86 3.01 -5.18
N VAL A 22 -5.15 2.76 -5.39
CA VAL A 22 -6.20 3.20 -4.46
C VAL A 22 -6.08 2.41 -3.17
N GLY A 23 -5.98 3.10 -2.04
CA GLY A 23 -5.73 2.50 -0.72
C GLY A 23 -4.30 2.74 -0.20
N ASP A 24 -3.37 3.14 -1.07
CA ASP A 24 -2.01 3.47 -0.64
C ASP A 24 -1.97 4.68 0.28
N VAL A 25 -0.92 4.73 1.10
CA VAL A 25 -0.71 5.82 2.04
C VAL A 25 0.33 6.80 1.49
N ILE A 26 -0.09 8.06 1.38
CA ILE A 26 0.75 9.18 0.96
C ILE A 26 0.90 10.18 2.10
N LEU A 27 2.07 10.82 2.16
CA LEU A 27 2.37 11.88 3.10
C LEU A 27 2.35 13.25 2.41
N THR A 28 1.53 14.16 2.94
CA THR A 28 1.16 15.45 2.35
C THR A 28 1.40 16.62 3.31
N GLY A 29 1.12 17.86 2.87
CA GLY A 29 1.35 19.10 3.62
C GLY A 29 2.70 19.76 3.35
N LYS A 30 2.99 20.89 4.02
CA LYS A 30 4.25 21.65 3.86
C LYS A 30 5.48 20.82 4.23
N PHE A 31 5.42 20.14 5.38
CA PHE A 31 6.51 19.31 5.90
C PHE A 31 6.40 17.82 5.54
N LYS A 32 5.36 17.42 4.77
CA LYS A 32 5.11 16.01 4.39
C LYS A 32 4.95 15.05 5.59
N ASN A 33 4.28 15.51 6.64
CA ASN A 33 3.96 14.71 7.82
C ASN A 33 2.48 14.31 7.90
N LYS A 34 1.62 14.86 7.02
CA LYS A 34 0.17 14.61 7.06
C LYS A 34 -0.17 13.36 6.25
N ARG A 35 -0.53 12.29 6.95
CA ARG A 35 -0.96 11.00 6.37
C ARG A 35 -2.32 11.13 5.67
N LYS A 36 -2.42 10.69 4.41
CA LYS A 36 -3.67 10.63 3.63
C LYS A 36 -3.70 9.33 2.83
N VAL A 37 -4.87 8.70 2.74
CA VAL A 37 -5.08 7.50 1.93
C VAL A 37 -5.52 7.92 0.53
N VAL A 38 -4.96 7.30 -0.50
CA VAL A 38 -5.37 7.51 -1.90
C VAL A 38 -6.78 6.96 -2.10
N LYS A 39 -7.69 7.81 -2.57
CA LYS A 39 -9.07 7.41 -2.89
C LYS A 39 -9.28 7.46 -4.39
N ASN A 40 -9.00 8.61 -5.01
CA ASN A 40 -9.26 8.84 -6.42
C ASN A 40 -8.08 9.56 -7.10
N PHE A 41 -7.87 9.24 -8.37
CA PHE A 41 -7.00 9.94 -9.29
C PHE A 41 -7.83 10.87 -10.17
N GLY A 42 -7.31 12.07 -10.46
CA GLY A 42 -7.98 13.05 -11.29
C GLY A 42 -7.00 13.92 -12.06
N LYS A 43 -7.56 14.93 -12.73
CA LYS A 43 -6.80 16.00 -13.39
C LYS A 43 -7.33 17.35 -12.92
N ASP A 44 -6.42 18.30 -12.77
CA ASP A 44 -6.74 19.70 -12.50
C ASP A 44 -7.23 20.40 -13.77
N ASP A 45 -7.74 21.62 -13.65
CA ASP A 45 -8.22 22.42 -14.80
C ASP A 45 -7.11 22.68 -15.82
N LEU A 46 -5.86 22.71 -15.36
CA LEU A 46 -4.65 22.85 -16.17
C LEU A 46 -4.08 21.50 -16.67
N GLY A 47 -4.81 20.40 -16.52
CA GLY A 47 -4.41 19.06 -16.98
C GLY A 47 -3.36 18.36 -16.12
N GLN A 48 -2.98 18.92 -14.97
CA GLN A 48 -2.02 18.30 -14.04
C GLN A 48 -2.66 17.10 -13.32
N PRO A 49 -1.94 15.98 -13.12
CA PRO A 49 -2.46 14.86 -12.36
C PRO A 49 -2.65 15.23 -10.88
N THR A 50 -3.82 14.88 -10.34
CA THR A 50 -4.16 15.11 -8.94
C THR A 50 -4.50 13.80 -8.24
N ILE A 51 -4.13 13.71 -6.97
CA ILE A 51 -4.53 12.63 -6.07
C ILE A 51 -5.40 13.24 -4.99
N ASN A 52 -6.64 12.80 -4.91
CA ASN A 52 -7.64 13.33 -3.97
C ASN A 52 -7.76 14.87 -4.02
N GLY A 53 -7.72 15.44 -5.24
CA GLY A 53 -7.80 16.89 -5.49
C GLY A 53 -6.51 17.68 -5.16
N THR A 54 -5.41 17.01 -4.80
CA THR A 54 -4.12 17.68 -4.53
C THR A 54 -3.12 17.32 -5.63
N LYS A 55 -2.29 18.28 -6.07
CA LYS A 55 -1.28 18.07 -7.13
C LYS A 55 -0.32 16.93 -6.81
N ALA A 56 -0.10 16.05 -7.80
CA ALA A 56 0.61 14.80 -7.55
C ALA A 56 2.11 14.96 -7.28
N LEU A 57 2.74 15.99 -7.83
CA LEU A 57 4.19 16.21 -7.71
C LEU A 57 4.68 16.53 -6.29
N THR A 58 3.78 16.73 -5.34
CA THR A 58 4.15 17.27 -4.03
C THR A 58 4.27 16.22 -2.92
N PHE A 59 3.75 15.01 -3.04
CA PHE A 59 3.68 14.07 -1.90
C PHE A 59 4.85 13.10 -1.83
N ARG A 60 4.98 12.39 -0.70
CA ARG A 60 5.85 11.21 -0.57
C ARG A 60 4.99 9.95 -0.50
N ILE A 61 5.39 8.89 -1.19
CA ILE A 61 4.72 7.59 -1.18
C ILE A 61 5.34 6.75 -0.07
N GLU A 62 4.56 6.32 0.92
CA GLU A 62 5.08 5.64 2.10
C GLU A 62 5.71 4.28 1.75
N LYS A 63 5.10 3.52 0.83
CA LYS A 63 5.58 2.22 0.32
C LYS A 63 7.02 2.23 -0.19
N LEU A 64 7.45 3.32 -0.83
CA LEU A 64 8.79 3.45 -1.43
C LEU A 64 9.83 4.05 -0.47
N MET A 65 9.42 4.48 0.73
CA MET A 65 10.34 5.02 1.73
C MET A 65 10.97 3.92 2.60
N PRO A 66 12.15 4.16 3.19
CA PRO A 66 12.68 3.29 4.22
C PRO A 66 11.71 3.21 5.41
N LYS A 67 11.57 2.00 5.98
CA LYS A 67 10.62 1.70 7.07
C LYS A 67 10.77 2.65 8.27
N ASP A 68 11.98 3.12 8.56
CA ASP A 68 12.24 4.05 9.66
C ASP A 68 11.51 5.39 9.52
N ARG A 69 11.22 5.80 8.29
CA ARG A 69 10.52 7.07 7.99
C ARG A 69 9.02 6.90 7.82
N TRP A 70 8.49 5.68 8.02
CA TRP A 70 7.06 5.45 8.00
C TRP A 70 6.38 6.12 9.19
N SER A 71 5.11 6.41 9.00
CA SER A 71 4.26 6.94 10.06
C SER A 71 4.16 5.93 11.20
N LYS A 72 4.05 6.44 12.44
CA LYS A 72 3.93 5.61 13.65
C LYS A 72 2.82 4.55 13.52
N LYS A 73 1.66 4.95 12.97
CA LYS A 73 0.52 4.07 12.74
C LYS A 73 0.82 2.93 11.76
N SER A 74 1.60 3.17 10.70
CA SER A 74 1.99 2.13 9.76
C SER A 74 2.99 1.16 10.38
N LYS A 75 3.91 1.64 11.23
CA LYS A 75 4.85 0.80 11.98
C LYS A 75 4.14 -0.10 12.99
N GLU A 76 3.23 0.47 13.79
CA GLU A 76 2.43 -0.28 14.76
C GLU A 76 1.58 -1.37 14.08
N ALA A 77 1.02 -1.08 12.91
CA ALA A 77 0.27 -2.07 12.13
C ALA A 77 1.16 -3.21 11.62
N LEU A 78 2.40 -2.90 11.23
CA LEU A 78 3.37 -3.90 10.80
C LEU A 78 3.81 -4.79 11.97
N GLU A 79 4.15 -4.20 13.12
CA GLU A 79 4.48 -4.94 14.34
C GLU A 79 3.31 -5.82 14.82
N PHE A 80 2.07 -5.34 14.70
CA PHE A 80 0.88 -6.14 15.02
C PHE A 80 0.74 -7.32 14.06
N ALA A 81 0.93 -7.11 12.76
CA ALA A 81 0.86 -8.18 11.76
C ALA A 81 1.94 -9.25 12.00
N GLU A 82 3.18 -8.84 12.28
CA GLU A 82 4.28 -9.76 12.60
C GLU A 82 3.96 -10.60 13.85
N LYS A 83 3.43 -9.98 14.91
CA LYS A 83 2.97 -10.71 16.10
C LYS A 83 1.83 -11.68 15.80
N VAL A 84 0.86 -11.30 14.96
CA VAL A 84 -0.24 -12.19 14.58
C VAL A 84 0.26 -13.40 13.79
N ASP A 85 1.25 -13.23 12.91
CA ASP A 85 1.82 -14.35 12.15
C ASP A 85 2.67 -15.28 13.03
N GLU A 86 3.37 -14.76 14.05
CA GLU A 86 4.01 -15.61 15.07
C GLU A 86 2.99 -16.37 15.92
N VAL A 87 1.86 -15.71 16.26
CA VAL A 87 0.76 -16.31 17.03
C VAL A 87 -0.11 -17.23 16.17
N ARG A 88 -0.06 -17.15 14.84
CA ARG A 88 -0.66 -18.14 13.91
C ARG A 88 0.14 -19.43 13.98
N ILE A 89 -0.10 -20.16 15.08
CA ILE A 89 0.12 -21.57 15.32
C ILE A 89 0.17 -22.31 13.98
N THR A 90 1.30 -22.96 13.68
CA THR A 90 1.42 -23.78 12.47
C THR A 90 0.25 -24.78 12.43
N LYS A 91 -0.30 -25.12 11.26
CA LYS A 91 -1.39 -26.13 11.14
C LYS A 91 -1.11 -27.41 11.94
N ARG A 92 0.18 -27.74 12.12
CA ARG A 92 0.69 -28.87 12.90
C ARG A 92 0.52 -28.69 14.41
N GLN A 93 0.83 -27.52 14.97
CA GLN A 93 0.59 -27.22 16.38
C GLN A 93 -0.91 -27.14 16.69
N LEU A 94 -1.73 -26.60 15.78
CA LEU A 94 -3.19 -26.54 15.95
C LEU A 94 -3.79 -27.95 16.00
N ARG A 95 -3.36 -28.84 15.09
CA ARG A 95 -3.74 -30.26 15.11
C ARG A 95 -3.32 -30.97 16.40
N ARG A 96 -2.16 -30.61 16.95
CA ARG A 96 -1.67 -31.18 18.23
C ARG A 96 -2.56 -30.74 19.39
N MET A 97 -2.85 -29.45 19.49
CA MET A 97 -3.73 -28.89 20.53
C MET A 97 -5.15 -29.46 20.45
N ILE A 98 -5.73 -29.60 19.25
CA ILE A 98 -7.06 -30.20 19.08
C ILE A 98 -7.06 -31.68 19.52
N ARG A 99 -6.01 -32.44 19.17
CA ARG A 99 -5.88 -33.85 19.54
C ARG A 99 -5.74 -34.03 21.06
N GLU A 100 -4.97 -33.16 21.72
CA GLU A 100 -4.83 -33.14 23.19
C GLU A 100 -6.13 -32.73 23.89
N ALA A 101 -6.87 -31.75 23.35
CA ALA A 101 -8.17 -31.32 23.88
C ALA A 101 -9.26 -32.40 23.75
N LEU A 102 -9.30 -33.16 22.66
CA LEU A 102 -10.23 -34.29 22.50
C LEU A 102 -9.88 -35.46 23.44
N ALA A 103 -8.59 -35.73 23.65
CA ALA A 103 -8.16 -36.78 24.56
C ALA A 103 -8.52 -36.48 26.03
N SER A 104 -8.59 -35.21 26.41
CA SER A 104 -8.94 -34.78 27.77
C SER A 104 -10.44 -34.67 28.03
N GLN A 105 -11.29 -34.66 26.99
CA GLN A 105 -12.75 -34.73 27.12
C GLN A 105 -13.30 -36.17 27.19
N HIS A 106 -12.46 -37.16 26.89
CA HIS A 106 -12.80 -38.58 26.93
C HIS A 106 -12.12 -39.34 28.09
N CYS A 107 -11.53 -38.61 29.05
CA CYS A 107 -11.09 -39.15 30.34
C CYS A 107 -12.13 -38.82 31.42
#